data_AF-A0A2N5U1B3-F1
#
_entry.id   AF-A0A2N5U1B3-F1
#
_cell.length_a   1.000
_cell.length_b   1.000
_cell.length_c   1.000
_cell.angle_alpha   90.00
_cell.angle_beta   90.00
_cell.angle_gamma   90.00
#
_symmetry.space_group_name_H-M   'P 1'
#
loop_
_entity.id
_entity.type
_entity.pdbx_description
1 polymer ?
#
loop_
_entity_poly.entity_id
_entity_poly.type
_entity_poly.pdbx_seq_one_letter_code
_entity_poly.pdbx_strand_id
1 'polypeptide(L)'
;MILKDFAMEGKEGQMHTSAHMMVKNLAGSLALVTAKEPLRNQILVNICSLSIQNGFPEHNVSDEEIQQVTADNLDVACQVIEKVATDKAILEIDISLASAYEARRRHCKHTNSTFWDTSAMAASHYSGMLPNPLKLKLGGLEPEQLRIYEEFLNQQQQQHQQHQQLQLQQQQQQHLQPQVPGLDAIRSPALAKNTPNLTVGSSENANHSINSVSEALAQINSLAGGIERLVLTMTVESLAEIDENHEIRGLINEILQMLRQANPTLKDQLTLTFAQKSVAMLYQSETKLGRDLFVSLLEEICEMTPKVAHEVSQWLIYAEDERNYNMPVTLVLITHRIISLADFDAQSALTLNLPN
;
A
#
# COMPACT_ATOMS: atom_id res chain seq x y z
N MET A 1 -24.27 6.60 -3.94
CA MET A 1 -24.66 7.88 -3.32
C MET A 1 -25.12 8.89 -4.37
N ILE A 2 -24.26 9.27 -5.33
CA ILE A 2 -24.59 10.20 -6.43
C ILE A 2 -25.90 9.85 -7.15
N LEU A 3 -26.09 8.59 -7.57
CA LEU A 3 -27.33 8.18 -8.27
C LEU A 3 -28.60 8.48 -7.47
N LYS A 4 -28.54 8.36 -6.14
CA LYS A 4 -29.66 8.62 -5.23
C LYS A 4 -29.90 10.13 -5.09
N ASP A 5 -28.85 10.91 -4.85
CA ASP A 5 -28.98 12.36 -4.65
C ASP A 5 -29.39 13.09 -5.94
N PHE A 6 -28.97 12.57 -7.09
CA PHE A 6 -29.26 13.13 -8.42
C PHE A 6 -30.44 12.43 -9.14
N ALA A 7 -31.24 11.62 -8.45
CA ALA A 7 -32.31 10.83 -9.06
C ALA A 7 -33.36 11.68 -9.80
N MET A 8 -33.55 12.94 -9.39
CA MET A 8 -34.49 13.90 -9.97
C MET A 8 -33.81 15.06 -10.72
N GLU A 9 -32.48 14.98 -10.90
CA GLU A 9 -31.70 15.96 -11.64
C GLU A 9 -31.59 15.55 -13.12
N GLY A 10 -32.06 16.43 -14.00
CA GLY A 10 -32.04 16.18 -15.45
C GLY A 10 -30.76 16.61 -16.14
N LYS A 11 -29.98 17.51 -15.54
CA LYS A 11 -28.75 18.03 -16.14
C LYS A 11 -27.59 17.04 -15.94
N GLU A 12 -27.13 16.46 -17.04
CA GLU A 12 -25.97 15.57 -17.08
C GLU A 12 -24.71 16.23 -16.48
N GLY A 13 -24.39 17.46 -16.90
CA GLY A 13 -23.15 18.13 -16.50
C GLY A 13 -23.05 18.43 -15.00
N GLN A 14 -24.18 18.62 -14.33
CA GLN A 14 -24.19 18.90 -12.89
C GLN A 14 -23.89 17.63 -12.09
N MET A 15 -24.53 16.52 -12.44
CA MET A 15 -24.23 15.21 -11.86
C MET A 15 -22.77 14.81 -12.10
N HIS A 16 -22.28 15.01 -13.32
CA HIS A 16 -20.90 14.71 -13.68
C HIS A 16 -19.90 15.50 -12.85
N THR A 17 -20.07 16.82 -12.75
CA THR A 17 -19.18 17.70 -11.97
C THR A 17 -19.18 17.32 -10.49
N SER A 18 -20.35 17.07 -9.90
CA SER A 18 -20.47 16.67 -8.49
C SER A 18 -19.89 15.28 -8.22
N ALA A 19 -20.06 14.32 -9.15
CA ALA A 19 -19.44 13.00 -9.04
C ALA A 19 -17.91 13.09 -9.04
N HIS A 20 -17.34 13.93 -9.91
CA HIS A 20 -15.90 14.16 -9.98
C HIS A 20 -15.36 14.82 -8.71
N MET A 21 -16.03 15.84 -8.18
CA MET A 21 -15.62 16.50 -6.92
C MET A 21 -15.63 15.52 -5.74
N MET A 22 -16.68 14.70 -5.64
CA MET A 22 -16.81 13.69 -4.59
C MET A 22 -15.71 12.63 -4.69
N VAL A 23 -15.53 12.03 -5.87
CA VAL A 23 -14.59 10.92 -6.04
C VAL A 23 -13.14 11.37 -5.85
N LYS A 24 -12.80 12.58 -6.31
CA LYS A 24 -11.46 13.17 -6.12
C LYS A 24 -11.11 13.30 -4.64
N ASN A 25 -11.99 13.92 -3.84
CA ASN A 25 -11.73 14.06 -2.41
C ASN A 25 -11.63 12.69 -1.71
N LEU A 26 -12.58 11.79 -1.97
CA LEU A 26 -12.60 10.48 -1.31
C LEU A 26 -11.39 9.62 -1.67
N ALA A 27 -11.05 9.53 -2.96
CA ALA A 27 -9.91 8.77 -3.44
C ALA A 27 -8.59 9.39 -2.95
N GLY A 28 -8.49 10.72 -2.95
CA GLY A 28 -7.30 11.43 -2.49
C GLY A 28 -7.04 11.22 -0.99
N SER A 29 -8.05 11.46 -0.15
CA SER A 29 -7.92 11.24 1.30
C SER A 29 -7.65 9.78 1.65
N LEU A 30 -8.29 8.82 0.97
CA LEU A 30 -8.03 7.39 1.21
C LEU A 30 -6.61 6.98 0.79
N ALA A 31 -6.15 7.48 -0.37
CA ALA A 31 -4.79 7.22 -0.86
C ALA A 31 -3.74 7.75 0.11
N LEU A 32 -3.92 8.96 0.65
CA LEU A 32 -2.99 9.54 1.62
C LEU A 32 -2.95 8.71 2.91
N VAL A 33 -4.10 8.35 3.47
CA VAL A 33 -4.15 7.55 4.72
C VAL A 33 -3.55 6.15 4.53
N THR A 34 -3.70 5.58 3.34
CA THR A 34 -3.21 4.23 3.05
C THR A 34 -1.72 4.22 2.73
N ALA A 35 -1.22 5.23 2.01
CA ALA A 35 0.14 5.23 1.46
C ALA A 35 1.17 5.94 2.35
N LYS A 36 0.77 6.92 3.19
CA LYS A 36 1.74 7.80 3.89
C LYS A 36 2.71 7.03 4.80
N GLU A 37 2.20 6.14 5.65
CA GLU A 37 3.04 5.37 6.57
C GLU A 37 3.93 4.32 5.88
N PRO A 38 3.41 3.44 4.99
CA PRO A 38 4.28 2.49 4.30
C PRO A 38 5.32 3.17 3.41
N LEU A 39 4.99 4.31 2.80
CA LEU A 39 5.92 5.08 1.99
C LEU A 39 7.04 5.70 2.83
N ARG A 40 6.72 6.24 4.01
CA ARG A 40 7.73 6.74 4.96
C ARG A 40 8.76 5.67 5.27
N ASN A 41 8.30 4.46 5.59
CA ASN A 41 9.19 3.34 5.92
C ASN A 41 10.04 2.90 4.73
N GLN A 42 9.47 2.84 3.52
CA GLN A 42 10.22 2.51 2.31
C GLN A 42 11.30 3.55 1.98
N ILE A 43 10.98 4.84 2.09
CA ILE A 43 11.95 5.91 1.86
C ILE A 43 13.11 5.80 2.85
N LEU A 44 12.82 5.57 4.13
CA LEU A 44 13.84 5.37 5.17
C LEU A 44 14.79 4.22 4.81
N VAL A 45 14.24 3.04 4.51
CA VAL A 45 15.02 1.84 4.16
C VAL A 45 15.88 2.06 2.91
N ASN A 46 15.32 2.70 1.88
CA ASN A 46 16.03 2.96 0.64
C ASN A 46 17.18 3.96 0.82
N ILE A 47 16.98 5.04 1.59
CA ILE A 47 18.04 6.01 1.88
C ILE A 47 19.18 5.34 2.66
N CYS A 48 18.87 4.51 3.67
CA CYS A 48 19.87 3.75 4.40
C CYS A 48 20.66 2.82 3.47
N SER A 49 19.94 2.03 2.65
CA SER A 49 20.56 1.08 1.71
C SER A 49 21.48 1.78 0.69
N LEU A 50 21.02 2.89 0.10
CA LEU A 50 21.79 3.68 -0.85
C LEU A 50 23.01 4.35 -0.20
N SER A 51 22.90 4.77 1.05
CA SER A 51 24.03 5.39 1.78
C SER A 51 25.15 4.38 2.01
N ILE A 52 24.81 3.17 2.45
CA ILE A 52 25.77 2.07 2.63
C ILE A 52 26.40 1.69 1.29
N GLN A 53 25.59 1.57 0.23
CA GLN A 53 26.07 1.19 -1.11
C GLN A 53 27.03 2.22 -1.71
N ASN A 54 26.85 3.52 -1.40
CA ASN A 54 27.72 4.60 -1.85
C ASN A 54 28.95 4.82 -0.94
N GLY A 55 29.22 3.93 0.01
CA GLY A 55 30.44 3.94 0.82
C GLY A 55 30.40 4.86 2.04
N PHE A 56 29.22 5.34 2.45
CA PHE A 56 29.07 5.98 3.75
C PHE A 56 29.02 4.90 4.84
N PRO A 57 29.96 4.89 5.82
CA PRO A 57 29.90 3.94 6.92
C PRO A 57 28.67 4.22 7.79
N GLU A 58 28.04 3.16 8.31
CA GLU A 58 26.79 3.15 9.09
C GLU A 58 26.79 4.15 10.28
N HIS A 59 27.97 4.53 10.78
CA HIS A 59 28.17 5.47 11.89
C HIS A 59 28.25 6.95 11.47
N ASN A 60 28.35 7.28 10.18
CA ASN A 60 28.54 8.66 9.72
C ASN A 60 27.26 9.34 9.20
N VAL A 61 26.17 8.59 9.00
CA VAL A 61 24.89 9.16 8.60
C VAL A 61 23.99 9.14 9.82
N SER A 62 23.61 10.30 10.32
CA SER A 62 22.78 10.37 11.52
C SER A 62 21.36 9.92 11.18
N ASP A 63 20.76 9.05 12.00
CA ASP A 63 19.34 8.67 11.84
C ASP A 63 18.42 9.89 11.77
N GLU A 64 18.78 10.96 12.48
CA GLU A 64 18.07 12.24 12.49
C GLU A 64 18.10 12.93 11.11
N GLU A 65 19.21 12.86 10.38
CA GLU A 65 19.34 13.42 9.03
C GLU A 65 18.50 12.64 8.02
N ILE A 66 18.47 11.31 8.12
CA ILE A 66 17.66 10.44 7.26
C ILE A 66 16.17 10.66 7.52
N GLN A 67 15.78 10.79 8.78
CA GLN A 67 14.40 11.10 9.16
C GLN A 67 13.97 12.47 8.65
N GLN A 68 14.86 13.47 8.70
CA GLN A 68 14.59 14.80 8.17
C GLN A 68 14.40 14.77 6.64
N VAL A 69 15.31 14.13 5.91
CA VAL A 69 15.19 13.96 4.45
C VAL A 69 13.91 13.21 4.08
N THR A 70 13.57 12.17 4.84
CA THR A 70 12.33 11.41 4.63
C THR A 70 11.10 12.30 4.84
N ALA A 71 11.07 13.09 5.92
CA ALA A 71 9.97 14.01 6.22
C ALA A 71 9.80 15.07 5.13
N ASP A 72 10.90 15.64 4.61
CA ASP A 72 10.87 16.68 3.58
C ASP A 72 10.36 16.16 2.22
N ASN A 73 10.59 14.88 1.92
CA ASN A 73 10.19 14.27 0.63
C ASN A 73 8.85 13.52 0.69
N LEU A 74 8.38 13.15 1.88
CA LEU A 74 7.18 12.33 2.05
C LEU A 74 5.93 12.99 1.49
N ASP A 75 5.74 14.28 1.76
CA ASP A 75 4.54 15.00 1.33
C ASP A 75 4.50 15.15 -0.21
N VAL A 76 5.64 15.34 -0.86
CA VAL A 76 5.75 15.39 -2.33
C VAL A 76 5.40 14.05 -2.95
N ALA A 77 5.94 12.96 -2.41
CA ALA A 77 5.66 11.62 -2.91
C ALA A 77 4.17 11.25 -2.69
N CYS A 78 3.59 11.63 -1.56
CA CYS A 78 2.16 11.46 -1.30
C CYS A 78 1.29 12.25 -2.28
N GLN A 79 1.65 13.48 -2.65
CA GLN A 79 0.92 14.26 -3.66
C GLN A 79 0.89 13.57 -5.03
N VAL A 80 1.98 12.91 -5.42
CA VAL A 80 2.03 12.16 -6.68
C VAL A 80 1.08 10.96 -6.63
N ILE A 81 1.11 10.18 -5.54
CA ILE A 81 0.20 9.03 -5.35
C ILE A 81 -1.25 9.49 -5.34
N GLU A 82 -1.55 10.56 -4.59
CA GLU A 82 -2.88 11.16 -4.52
C GLU A 82 -3.38 11.56 -5.91
N LYS A 83 -2.54 12.23 -6.70
CA LYS A 83 -2.88 12.64 -8.06
C LYS A 83 -3.19 11.43 -8.96
N VAL A 84 -2.34 10.41 -8.94
CA VAL A 84 -2.56 9.19 -9.76
C VAL A 84 -3.83 8.45 -9.33
N ALA A 85 -4.06 8.34 -8.01
CA ALA A 85 -5.24 7.68 -7.47
C ALA A 85 -6.53 8.43 -7.84
N THR A 86 -6.53 9.76 -7.73
CA THR A 86 -7.68 10.60 -8.08
C THR A 86 -7.95 10.60 -9.58
N ASP A 87 -6.92 10.70 -10.43
CA ASP A 87 -7.08 10.62 -11.89
C ASP A 87 -7.69 9.27 -12.32
N LYS A 88 -7.21 8.16 -11.74
CA LYS A 88 -7.79 6.83 -11.99
C LYS A 88 -9.24 6.73 -11.51
N ALA A 89 -9.55 7.26 -10.33
CA ALA A 89 -10.90 7.19 -9.76
C ALA A 89 -11.92 8.00 -10.57
N ILE A 90 -11.51 9.10 -11.22
CA ILE A 90 -12.35 9.84 -12.17
C ILE A 90 -12.75 8.97 -13.36
N LEU A 91 -11.78 8.27 -13.96
CA LEU A 91 -12.06 7.39 -15.10
C LEU A 91 -13.02 6.27 -14.71
N GLU A 92 -12.83 5.68 -13.54
CA GLU A 92 -13.67 4.59 -13.04
C GLU A 92 -15.10 5.05 -12.72
N ILE A 93 -15.27 6.25 -12.14
CA ILE A 93 -16.62 6.76 -11.86
C ILE A 93 -17.37 7.10 -13.16
N ASP A 94 -16.69 7.59 -14.20
CA ASP A 94 -17.32 7.89 -15.48
C ASP A 94 -17.81 6.63 -16.19
N ILE A 95 -17.03 5.55 -16.12
CA ILE A 95 -17.44 4.22 -16.62
C ILE A 95 -18.66 3.72 -15.82
N SER A 96 -18.60 3.82 -14.50
CA SER A 96 -19.68 3.36 -13.60
C SER A 96 -21.00 4.12 -13.80
N LEU A 97 -20.92 5.43 -14.07
CA LEU A 97 -22.10 6.31 -14.24
C LEU A 97 -22.56 6.47 -15.70
N ALA A 98 -21.89 5.83 -16.67
CA ALA A 98 -22.18 6.00 -18.10
C ALA A 98 -23.66 5.78 -18.44
N SER A 99 -24.28 4.71 -17.93
CA SER A 99 -25.70 4.39 -18.16
C SER A 99 -26.65 5.48 -17.63
N ALA A 100 -26.30 6.08 -16.49
CA ALA A 100 -27.06 7.13 -15.84
C ALA A 100 -26.93 8.48 -16.58
N TYR A 101 -25.76 8.78 -17.15
CA TYR A 101 -25.56 9.93 -18.02
C TYR A 101 -26.36 9.78 -19.31
N GLU A 102 -26.33 8.60 -19.94
CA GLU A 102 -27.10 8.34 -21.15
C GLU A 102 -28.61 8.45 -20.92
N ALA A 103 -29.12 7.97 -19.78
CA ALA A 103 -30.53 8.11 -19.43
C ALA A 103 -30.98 9.58 -19.41
N ARG A 104 -30.17 10.45 -18.79
CA ARG A 104 -30.40 11.92 -18.77
C ARG A 104 -30.32 12.53 -20.16
N ARG A 105 -29.32 12.12 -20.96
CA ARG A 105 -29.13 12.60 -22.33
C ARG A 105 -30.29 12.22 -23.25
N ARG A 106 -30.82 10.99 -23.15
CA ARG A 106 -32.00 10.55 -23.91
C ARG A 106 -33.23 11.36 -23.51
N HIS A 107 -33.45 11.55 -22.22
CA HIS A 107 -34.59 12.30 -21.71
C HIS A 107 -34.56 13.76 -22.16
N CYS A 108 -33.41 14.43 -22.05
CA CYS A 108 -33.25 15.82 -22.50
C CYS A 108 -33.56 15.99 -24.00
N LYS A 109 -33.29 14.97 -24.83
CA LYS A 109 -33.57 15.00 -26.27
C LYS A 109 -35.04 14.76 -26.64
N HIS A 110 -35.79 14.02 -25.81
CA HIS A 110 -37.13 13.52 -26.19
C HIS A 110 -38.26 14.16 -25.38
N THR A 111 -37.97 14.81 -24.25
CA THR A 111 -39.00 15.27 -23.32
C THR A 111 -38.65 16.62 -22.69
N ASN A 112 -39.64 17.52 -22.64
CA ASN A 112 -39.56 18.80 -21.91
C ASN A 112 -40.05 18.70 -20.45
N SER A 113 -40.34 17.49 -19.96
CA SER A 113 -40.79 17.26 -18.58
C SER A 113 -39.61 17.22 -17.61
N THR A 114 -39.90 17.16 -16.31
CA THR A 114 -38.88 16.92 -15.28
C THR A 114 -38.29 15.53 -15.44
N PHE A 115 -36.96 15.40 -15.32
CA PHE A 115 -36.29 14.11 -15.33
C PHE A 115 -36.57 13.34 -14.04
N TRP A 116 -36.75 12.03 -14.19
CA TRP A 116 -36.96 11.12 -13.07
C TRP A 116 -36.33 9.76 -13.38
N ASP A 117 -35.32 9.40 -12.59
CA ASP A 117 -34.65 8.10 -12.70
C ASP A 117 -35.49 7.03 -12.00
N THR A 118 -36.22 6.24 -12.78
CA THR A 118 -37.06 5.14 -12.27
C THR A 118 -36.24 4.10 -11.51
N SER A 119 -34.98 3.87 -11.88
CA SER A 119 -34.11 2.88 -11.24
C SER A 119 -33.59 3.39 -9.88
N ALA A 120 -33.08 4.62 -9.83
CA ALA A 120 -32.58 5.22 -8.59
C ALA A 120 -33.69 5.44 -7.54
N MET A 121 -34.92 5.70 -8.01
CA MET A 121 -36.08 5.87 -7.14
C MET A 121 -36.70 4.55 -6.68
N ALA A 122 -36.65 3.49 -7.49
CA ALA A 122 -37.03 2.16 -7.06
C ALA A 122 -36.16 1.65 -5.90
N ALA A 123 -34.86 2.01 -5.91
CA ALA A 123 -33.95 1.75 -4.80
C ALA A 123 -34.23 2.63 -3.56
N SER A 124 -35.00 3.72 -3.71
CA SER A 124 -35.27 4.71 -2.67
C SER A 124 -36.73 4.64 -2.21
N HIS A 125 -37.10 3.53 -1.55
CA HIS A 125 -38.47 3.25 -1.08
C HIS A 125 -39.11 4.35 -0.21
N TYR A 126 -38.30 5.25 0.38
CA TYR A 126 -38.76 6.29 1.30
C TYR A 126 -38.81 7.71 0.71
N SER A 127 -38.31 7.95 -0.51
CA SER A 127 -38.18 9.31 -1.06
C SER A 127 -39.51 10.07 -1.16
N GLY A 128 -40.64 9.37 -1.30
CA GLY A 128 -41.97 9.99 -1.29
C GLY A 128 -42.51 10.36 0.10
N MET A 129 -41.98 9.72 1.16
CA MET A 129 -42.45 9.85 2.55
C MET A 129 -41.59 10.80 3.39
N LEU A 130 -40.49 11.32 2.82
CA LEU A 130 -39.62 12.25 3.52
C LEU A 130 -40.30 13.63 3.68
N PRO A 131 -40.14 14.28 4.85
CA PRO A 131 -40.57 15.66 5.05
C PRO A 131 -39.92 16.62 4.05
N ASN A 132 -40.58 17.74 3.75
CA ASN A 132 -40.16 18.73 2.75
C ASN A 132 -38.67 19.17 2.79
N PRO A 133 -37.95 19.28 3.93
CA PRO A 133 -36.51 19.59 3.92
C PRO A 133 -35.60 18.42 3.47
N LEU A 134 -36.07 17.18 3.55
CA LEU A 134 -35.30 15.97 3.22
C LEU A 134 -35.74 15.33 1.90
N LYS A 135 -36.84 15.81 1.33
CA LYS A 135 -37.40 15.32 0.08
C LYS A 135 -36.65 15.90 -1.11
N LEU A 136 -36.30 15.04 -2.07
CA LEU A 136 -35.74 15.47 -3.36
C LEU A 136 -36.78 16.33 -4.10
N LYS A 137 -36.40 17.55 -4.47
CA LYS A 137 -37.26 18.49 -5.19
C LYS A 137 -37.28 18.17 -6.69
N LEU A 138 -38.44 18.40 -7.31
CA LEU A 138 -38.60 18.31 -8.76
C LEU A 138 -37.77 19.41 -9.41
N GLY A 139 -36.78 19.03 -10.21
CA GLY A 139 -35.89 19.97 -10.90
C GLY A 139 -34.45 20.01 -10.38
N GLY A 140 -34.08 19.12 -9.45
CA GLY A 140 -32.68 18.94 -9.04
C GLY A 140 -32.38 19.24 -7.58
N LEU A 141 -31.09 19.23 -7.26
CA LEU A 141 -30.57 19.61 -5.94
C LEU A 141 -30.55 21.13 -5.79
N GLU A 142 -30.86 21.64 -4.59
CA GLU A 142 -30.74 23.07 -4.31
C GLU A 142 -29.28 23.52 -4.24
N PRO A 143 -28.97 24.80 -4.53
CA PRO A 143 -27.61 25.33 -4.46
C PRO A 143 -26.91 25.07 -3.11
N GLU A 144 -27.67 25.11 -2.01
CA GLU A 144 -27.14 24.84 -0.68
C GLU A 144 -26.79 23.36 -0.47
N GLN A 145 -27.51 22.44 -1.12
CA GLN A 145 -27.20 21.00 -1.10
C GLN A 145 -26.02 20.67 -2.01
N LEU A 146 -25.88 21.38 -3.14
CA LEU A 146 -24.74 21.25 -4.04
C LEU A 146 -23.44 21.75 -3.43
N ARG A 147 -23.51 22.70 -2.51
CA ARG A 147 -22.34 23.25 -1.80
C ARG A 147 -21.52 22.18 -1.08
N ILE A 148 -22.17 21.10 -0.62
CA ILE A 148 -21.48 19.95 0.00
C ILE A 148 -20.50 19.32 -1.01
N TYR A 149 -20.89 19.25 -2.29
CA TYR A 149 -20.04 18.71 -3.34
C TYR A 149 -18.88 19.65 -3.68
N GLU A 150 -19.10 20.97 -3.65
CA GLU A 150 -18.05 21.97 -3.84
C GLU A 150 -17.07 21.99 -2.66
N GLU A 151 -17.56 21.74 -1.45
CA GLU A 151 -16.78 21.72 -0.22
C GLU A 151 -15.78 20.54 -0.18
N PHE A 152 -16.05 19.45 -0.89
CA PHE A 152 -15.07 18.39 -1.11
C PHE A 152 -13.77 18.92 -1.75
N LEU A 153 -13.84 19.94 -2.60
CA LEU A 153 -12.63 20.55 -3.16
C LEU A 153 -11.90 21.44 -2.12
N ASN A 154 -12.66 22.18 -1.31
CA ASN A 154 -12.12 23.12 -0.32
C ASN A 154 -11.46 22.41 0.87
N GLN A 155 -12.00 21.28 1.32
CA GLN A 155 -11.40 20.51 2.42
C GLN A 155 -10.00 19.99 2.08
N GLN A 156 -9.75 19.62 0.82
CA GLN A 156 -8.41 19.19 0.39
C GLN A 156 -7.40 20.35 0.40
N GLN A 157 -7.81 21.56 0.00
CA GLN A 157 -6.94 22.75 0.07
C GLN A 157 -6.66 23.19 1.50
N GLN A 158 -7.66 23.11 2.39
CA GLN A 158 -7.46 23.47 3.80
C GLN A 158 -6.49 22.54 4.51
N GLN A 159 -6.55 21.23 4.26
CA GLN A 159 -5.59 20.27 4.83
C GLN A 159 -4.15 20.56 4.37
N HIS A 160 -3.96 20.87 3.09
CA HIS A 160 -2.64 21.23 2.55
C HIS A 160 -2.09 22.54 3.12
N GLN A 161 -2.91 23.58 3.27
CA GLN A 161 -2.49 24.85 3.86
C GLN A 161 -2.12 24.73 5.34
N GLN A 162 -2.86 23.92 6.09
CA GLN A 162 -2.62 23.74 7.53
C GLN A 162 -1.30 22.98 7.79
N HIS A 163 -0.97 21.99 6.96
CA HIS A 163 0.33 21.30 7.03
C HIS A 163 1.51 22.25 6.74
N GLN A 164 1.37 23.11 5.72
CA GLN A 164 2.42 24.06 5.35
C GLN A 164 2.66 25.13 6.42
N GLN A 165 1.60 25.59 7.11
CA GLN A 165 1.74 26.52 8.25
C GLN A 165 2.41 25.89 9.47
N LEU A 166 2.13 24.62 9.78
CA LEU A 166 2.76 23.90 10.89
C LEU A 166 4.26 23.66 10.65
N GLN A 167 4.67 23.35 9.42
CA GLN A 167 6.09 23.22 9.05
C GLN A 167 6.86 24.55 9.17
N LEU A 168 6.28 25.65 8.70
CA LEU A 168 6.90 26.99 8.81
C LEU A 168 7.04 27.48 10.26
N GLN A 169 6.18 27.01 11.16
CA GLN A 169 6.24 27.35 12.58
C GLN A 169 7.29 26.52 13.34
N GLN A 170 7.51 25.25 12.96
CA GLN A 170 8.60 24.44 13.53
C GLN A 170 10.00 24.92 13.08
N GLN A 171 10.18 25.32 11.82
CA GLN A 171 11.46 25.89 11.37
C GLN A 171 11.83 27.21 12.07
N GLN A 172 10.84 28.02 12.48
CA GLN A 172 11.11 29.24 13.23
C GLN A 172 11.48 29.01 14.70
N GLN A 173 11.12 27.87 15.31
CA GLN A 173 11.49 27.57 16.70
C GLN A 173 12.90 26.98 16.86
N GLN A 174 13.48 26.36 15.82
CA GLN A 174 14.87 25.88 15.87
C GLN A 174 15.92 27.01 15.81
N HIS A 175 15.58 28.20 15.31
CA HIS A 175 16.54 29.30 15.12
C HIS A 175 16.69 30.27 16.31
N LEU A 176 16.00 30.06 17.44
CA LEU A 176 15.92 31.02 18.54
C LEU A 176 16.55 30.58 19.88
N GLN A 177 17.44 29.59 19.92
CA GLN A 177 18.22 29.30 21.13
C GLN A 177 19.50 30.18 21.22
N PRO A 178 19.64 31.04 22.24
CA PRO A 178 20.92 31.64 22.57
C PRO A 178 21.79 30.60 23.31
N GLN A 179 22.98 30.38 22.77
CA GLN A 179 24.02 29.53 23.35
C GLN A 179 24.59 30.19 24.62
N VAL A 180 24.42 29.59 25.80
CA VAL A 180 25.12 30.01 27.03
C VAL A 180 25.63 28.76 27.79
N PRO A 181 26.93 28.65 28.12
CA PRO A 181 27.47 27.49 28.83
C PRO A 181 27.38 27.63 30.37
N GLY A 182 26.89 26.58 31.03
CA GLY A 182 27.32 26.19 32.38
C GLY A 182 26.32 26.31 33.54
N LEU A 183 26.29 25.22 34.34
CA LEU A 183 25.93 25.07 35.76
C LEU A 183 24.54 24.50 36.14
N ASP A 184 24.62 23.64 37.15
CA ASP A 184 23.66 22.68 37.67
C ASP A 184 22.45 23.25 38.44
N ALA A 185 21.33 22.52 38.31
CA ALA A 185 20.35 22.12 39.33
C ALA A 185 19.28 23.10 39.91
N ILE A 186 18.10 22.48 40.10
CA ILE A 186 17.06 22.66 41.17
C ILE A 186 15.72 23.36 40.81
N ARG A 187 14.63 22.55 40.90
CA ARG A 187 13.19 22.86 41.21
C ARG A 187 12.42 23.78 40.24
N SER A 188 11.11 23.69 40.01
CA SER A 188 9.97 22.85 40.40
C SER A 188 8.73 23.38 39.63
N PRO A 189 7.57 22.70 39.66
CA PRO A 189 6.48 22.87 38.70
C PRO A 189 5.39 23.87 39.16
N ALA A 190 4.79 24.62 38.23
CA ALA A 190 3.45 25.21 38.38
C ALA A 190 2.98 25.85 37.05
N LEU A 191 1.87 25.38 36.49
CA LEU A 191 0.57 26.10 36.47
C LEU A 191 -0.30 25.61 35.29
N ALA A 192 -1.26 24.76 35.62
CA ALA A 192 -2.40 24.46 34.76
C ALA A 192 -3.38 25.64 34.73
N LYS A 193 -4.09 25.85 33.61
CA LYS A 193 -5.56 26.02 33.55
C LYS A 193 -6.06 26.37 32.14
N ASN A 194 -6.88 25.46 31.61
CA ASN A 194 -8.21 25.68 31.01
C ASN A 194 -8.40 24.94 29.69
N THR A 195 -9.03 23.76 29.75
CA THR A 195 -10.18 23.39 28.90
C THR A 195 -10.86 22.14 29.47
N PRO A 196 -12.20 22.02 29.36
CA PRO A 196 -13.01 21.18 30.23
C PRO A 196 -13.00 19.71 29.85
N ASN A 197 -13.15 18.90 30.89
CA ASN A 197 -13.28 17.46 30.91
C ASN A 197 -14.65 17.03 30.35
N LEU A 198 -14.66 16.15 29.35
CA LEU A 198 -15.77 15.24 29.08
C LEU A 198 -15.21 13.83 29.14
N THR A 199 -15.54 13.19 30.26
CA THR A 199 -15.33 11.78 30.59
C THR A 199 -16.04 10.88 29.59
N VAL A 200 -15.28 10.03 28.88
CA VAL A 200 -15.76 8.77 28.32
C VAL A 200 -14.75 7.70 28.71
N GLY A 201 -15.28 6.58 29.20
CA GLY A 201 -14.60 5.60 30.04
C GLY A 201 -13.41 4.87 29.43
N SER A 202 -12.60 4.36 30.35
CA SER A 202 -11.48 3.47 30.18
C SER A 202 -11.78 2.33 29.19
N SER A 203 -11.02 2.30 28.10
CA SER A 203 -10.74 1.08 27.35
C SER A 203 -9.24 1.05 27.10
N GLU A 204 -8.50 0.76 28.17
CA GLU A 204 -7.16 0.22 28.07
C GLU A 204 -7.31 -1.18 27.47
N ASN A 205 -7.09 -1.33 26.16
CA ASN A 205 -6.59 -2.53 25.46
C ASN A 205 -6.82 -2.49 23.93
N ALA A 206 -6.41 -1.42 23.26
CA ALA A 206 -6.42 -1.38 21.78
C ALA A 206 -5.12 -0.88 21.14
N ASN A 207 -4.03 -0.73 21.90
CA ASN A 207 -2.78 -0.12 21.41
C ASN A 207 -1.58 -1.08 21.23
N HIS A 208 -1.78 -2.40 21.23
CA HIS A 208 -0.68 -3.37 20.96
C HIS A 208 -0.63 -3.93 19.53
N SER A 209 -1.57 -3.60 18.63
CA SER A 209 -1.62 -4.28 17.31
C SER A 209 -0.89 -3.54 16.18
N ILE A 210 -0.39 -2.32 16.39
CA ILE A 210 0.07 -1.44 15.29
C ILE A 210 1.60 -1.43 15.14
N ASN A 211 2.36 -2.03 16.05
CA ASN A 211 3.82 -2.12 15.97
C ASN A 211 4.37 -3.39 15.27
N SER A 212 3.56 -4.31 14.74
CA SER A 212 4.07 -5.64 14.33
C SER A 212 4.30 -5.89 12.83
N VAL A 213 3.68 -5.16 11.90
CA VAL A 213 3.76 -5.48 10.46
C VAL A 213 5.11 -5.10 9.86
N SER A 214 5.55 -3.85 10.08
CA SER A 214 6.83 -3.37 9.57
C SER A 214 8.01 -4.06 10.25
N GLU A 215 7.87 -4.38 11.54
CA GLU A 215 8.87 -5.12 12.30
C GLU A 215 8.98 -6.56 11.79
N ALA A 216 7.86 -7.26 11.57
CA ALA A 216 7.87 -8.61 11.02
C ALA A 216 8.45 -8.66 9.59
N LEU A 217 8.17 -7.65 8.76
CA LEU A 217 8.77 -7.52 7.42
C LEU A 217 10.28 -7.22 7.49
N ALA A 218 10.74 -6.41 8.44
CA ALA A 218 12.17 -6.19 8.64
C ALA A 218 12.87 -7.45 9.16
N GLN A 219 12.24 -8.16 10.10
CA GLN A 219 12.74 -9.41 10.66
C GLN A 219 12.86 -10.51 9.59
N ILE A 220 11.83 -10.73 8.75
CA ILE A 220 11.89 -11.77 7.71
C ILE A 220 12.99 -11.47 6.67
N ASN A 221 13.20 -10.19 6.33
CA ASN A 221 14.27 -9.78 5.42
C ASN A 221 15.66 -9.95 6.05
N SER A 222 15.81 -9.63 7.34
CA SER A 222 17.06 -9.84 8.08
C SER A 222 17.43 -11.33 8.15
N LEU A 223 16.46 -12.19 8.50
CA LEU A 223 16.68 -13.63 8.56
C LEU A 223 17.00 -14.22 7.17
N ALA A 224 16.28 -13.79 6.13
CA ALA A 224 16.56 -14.22 4.76
C ALA A 224 17.98 -13.79 4.30
N GLY A 225 18.42 -12.58 4.65
CA GLY A 225 19.79 -12.12 4.39
C GLY A 225 20.84 -12.89 5.20
N GLY A 226 20.49 -13.36 6.40
CA GLY A 226 21.31 -14.28 7.18
C GLY A 226 21.52 -15.63 6.47
N ILE A 227 20.45 -16.22 5.93
CA ILE A 227 20.52 -17.45 5.14
C ILE A 227 21.41 -17.25 3.92
N GLU A 228 21.22 -16.15 3.18
CA GLU A 228 22.05 -15.80 2.01
C GLU A 228 23.54 -15.76 2.35
N ARG A 229 23.91 -15.07 3.43
CA ARG A 229 25.30 -14.96 3.88
C ARG A 229 25.88 -16.31 4.26
N LEU A 230 25.12 -17.14 4.97
CA LEU A 230 25.58 -18.47 5.38
C LEU A 230 25.77 -19.39 4.16
N VAL A 231 24.84 -19.41 3.21
CA VAL A 231 24.94 -20.22 1.99
C VAL A 231 26.21 -19.92 1.20
N LEU A 232 26.66 -18.66 1.14
CA LEU A 232 27.90 -18.27 0.47
C LEU A 232 29.17 -18.78 1.17
N THR A 233 29.11 -19.03 2.47
CA THR A 233 30.26 -19.50 3.27
C THR A 233 30.33 -21.03 3.39
N MET A 234 29.27 -21.73 2.99
CA MET A 234 29.20 -23.19 3.10
C MET A 234 29.97 -23.87 1.97
N THR A 235 30.80 -24.84 2.33
CA THR A 235 31.55 -25.69 1.38
C THR A 235 30.88 -27.04 1.13
N VAL A 236 29.68 -27.22 1.66
CA VAL A 236 28.92 -28.47 1.63
C VAL A 236 28.16 -28.60 0.31
N GLU A 237 28.07 -29.80 -0.27
CA GLU A 237 27.42 -30.01 -1.58
C GLU A 237 25.96 -30.46 -1.47
N SER A 238 25.51 -30.91 -0.29
CA SER A 238 24.16 -31.46 -0.05
C SER A 238 23.52 -30.96 1.24
N LEU A 239 22.20 -30.74 1.22
CA LEU A 239 21.39 -30.36 2.38
C LEU A 239 21.47 -31.39 3.53
N ALA A 240 21.72 -32.66 3.21
CA ALA A 240 21.81 -33.75 4.18
C ALA A 240 23.10 -33.73 5.01
N GLU A 241 24.14 -33.05 4.52
CA GLU A 241 25.46 -32.96 5.17
C GLU A 241 25.55 -31.76 6.14
N ILE A 242 24.49 -30.96 6.24
CA ILE A 242 24.39 -29.85 7.19
C ILE A 242 24.21 -30.43 8.59
N ASP A 243 25.05 -30.01 9.54
CA ASP A 243 24.94 -30.38 10.95
C ASP A 243 23.57 -29.98 11.53
N GLU A 244 23.05 -30.78 12.46
CA GLU A 244 21.77 -30.51 13.13
C GLU A 244 21.77 -29.19 13.91
N ASN A 245 22.93 -28.74 14.37
CA ASN A 245 23.12 -27.50 15.12
C ASN A 245 23.55 -26.31 14.24
N HIS A 246 23.53 -26.46 12.92
CA HIS A 246 23.96 -25.38 12.04
C HIS A 246 22.98 -24.20 12.09
N GLU A 247 23.52 -22.98 12.23
CA GLU A 247 22.74 -21.72 12.36
C GLU A 247 21.69 -21.52 11.25
N ILE A 248 21.94 -22.03 10.03
CA ILE A 248 21.03 -21.95 8.89
C ILE A 248 19.70 -22.65 9.16
N ARG A 249 19.71 -23.78 9.88
CA ARG A 249 18.48 -24.48 10.28
C ARG A 249 17.70 -23.68 11.31
N GLY A 250 18.39 -22.96 12.19
CA GLY A 250 17.79 -22.02 13.14
C GLY A 250 17.04 -20.90 12.42
N LEU A 251 17.70 -20.23 11.47
CA LEU A 251 17.11 -19.15 10.67
C LEU A 251 15.90 -19.64 9.86
N ILE A 252 16.00 -20.80 9.23
CA ILE A 252 14.90 -21.41 8.46
C ILE A 252 13.69 -21.66 9.37
N ASN A 253 13.92 -22.30 10.53
CA ASN A 253 12.85 -22.59 11.48
C ASN A 253 12.20 -21.32 12.01
N GLU A 254 12.98 -20.27 12.28
CA GLU A 254 12.47 -18.98 12.74
C GLU A 254 11.59 -18.31 11.69
N ILE A 255 12.01 -18.28 10.41
CA ILE A 255 11.19 -17.75 9.30
C ILE A 255 9.89 -18.54 9.16
N LEU A 256 9.96 -19.86 9.12
CA LEU A 256 8.78 -20.71 8.96
C LEU A 256 7.84 -20.60 10.18
N GLN A 257 8.39 -20.41 11.38
CA GLN A 257 7.62 -20.19 12.59
C GLN A 257 6.90 -18.84 12.53
N MET A 258 7.58 -17.76 12.11
CA MET A 258 6.95 -16.46 11.90
C MET A 258 5.82 -16.53 10.86
N LEU A 259 6.04 -17.21 9.73
CA LEU A 259 5.02 -17.37 8.69
C LEU A 259 3.81 -18.20 9.16
N ARG A 260 4.04 -19.22 9.99
CA ARG A 260 2.95 -20.03 10.59
C ARG A 260 2.15 -19.27 11.65
N GLN A 261 2.80 -18.39 12.41
CA GLN A 261 2.16 -17.62 13.50
C GLN A 261 1.59 -16.28 13.06
N ALA A 262 1.90 -15.82 11.85
CA ALA A 262 1.40 -14.56 11.32
C ALA A 262 -0.13 -14.53 11.19
N ASN A 263 -0.71 -13.36 11.48
CA ASN A 263 -2.12 -13.09 11.25
C ASN A 263 -2.49 -13.30 9.77
N PRO A 264 -3.70 -13.77 9.42
CA PRO A 264 -4.08 -14.08 8.04
C PRO A 264 -3.90 -12.92 7.05
N THR A 265 -4.10 -11.68 7.49
CA THR A 265 -3.92 -10.47 6.69
C THR A 265 -2.46 -10.14 6.41
N LEU A 266 -1.57 -10.45 7.35
CA LEU A 266 -0.12 -10.21 7.24
C LEU A 266 0.61 -11.40 6.61
N LYS A 267 0.07 -12.61 6.78
CA LYS A 267 0.65 -13.87 6.31
C LYS A 267 0.87 -13.86 4.80
N ASP A 268 -0.13 -13.45 4.02
CA ASP A 268 -0.03 -13.38 2.55
C ASP A 268 1.11 -12.44 2.15
N GLN A 269 1.24 -11.27 2.80
CA GLN A 269 2.27 -10.26 2.52
C GLN A 269 3.68 -10.73 2.92
N LEU A 270 3.85 -11.32 4.11
CA LEU A 270 5.13 -11.86 4.57
C LEU A 270 5.59 -13.03 3.69
N THR A 271 4.66 -13.94 3.37
CA THR A 271 4.96 -15.11 2.53
C THR A 271 5.37 -14.67 1.13
N LEU A 272 4.66 -13.69 0.54
CA LEU A 272 5.00 -13.15 -0.77
C LEU A 272 6.37 -12.46 -0.77
N THR A 273 6.66 -11.65 0.25
CA THR A 273 7.97 -10.96 0.39
C THR A 273 9.11 -11.97 0.49
N PHE A 274 8.93 -13.02 1.30
CA PHE A 274 9.93 -14.07 1.44
C PHE A 274 10.04 -14.94 0.17
N ALA A 275 8.95 -15.20 -0.54
CA ALA A 275 8.96 -15.89 -1.82
C ALA A 275 9.75 -15.10 -2.89
N GLN A 276 9.53 -13.78 -2.98
CA GLN A 276 10.29 -12.90 -3.88
C GLN A 276 11.79 -12.95 -3.56
N LYS A 277 12.16 -12.87 -2.29
CA LYS A 277 13.56 -12.96 -1.85
C LYS A 277 14.15 -14.34 -2.13
N SER A 278 13.40 -15.42 -1.91
CA SER A 278 13.81 -16.80 -2.18
C SER A 278 14.05 -17.04 -3.67
N VAL A 279 13.17 -16.54 -4.54
CA VAL A 279 13.35 -16.57 -6.00
C VAL A 279 14.58 -15.75 -6.41
N ALA A 280 14.77 -14.55 -5.85
CA ALA A 280 15.95 -13.74 -6.14
C ALA A 280 17.25 -14.47 -5.77
N MET A 281 17.30 -15.10 -4.60
CA MET A 281 18.46 -15.88 -4.15
C MET A 281 18.66 -17.15 -4.97
N LEU A 282 17.59 -17.81 -5.42
CA LEU A 282 17.67 -18.97 -6.31
C LEU A 282 18.38 -18.63 -7.63
N TYR A 283 18.04 -17.49 -8.24
CA TYR A 283 18.67 -17.03 -9.48
C TYR A 283 20.10 -16.51 -9.28
N GLN A 284 20.43 -16.01 -8.09
CA GLN A 284 21.79 -15.54 -7.75
C GLN A 284 22.71 -16.66 -7.25
N SER A 285 22.16 -17.84 -6.94
CA SER A 285 22.93 -18.96 -6.39
C SER A 285 23.77 -19.68 -7.44
N GLU A 286 25.09 -19.63 -7.27
CA GLU A 286 26.04 -20.37 -8.12
C GLU A 286 26.18 -21.84 -7.67
N THR A 287 25.97 -22.12 -6.38
CA THR A 287 26.13 -23.45 -5.79
C THR A 287 24.89 -24.33 -5.96
N LYS A 288 25.09 -25.64 -6.07
CA LYS A 288 23.98 -26.62 -6.10
C LYS A 288 23.21 -26.60 -4.78
N LEU A 289 23.93 -26.57 -3.65
CA LEU A 289 23.35 -26.50 -2.31
C LEU A 289 22.39 -25.31 -2.16
N GLY A 290 22.80 -24.12 -2.59
CA GLY A 290 21.97 -22.91 -2.50
C GLY A 290 20.68 -23.07 -3.29
N ARG A 291 20.76 -23.58 -4.52
CA ARG A 291 19.58 -23.83 -5.36
C ARG A 291 18.63 -24.85 -4.72
N ASP A 292 19.16 -25.99 -4.27
CA ASP A 292 18.36 -27.04 -3.64
C ASP A 292 17.69 -26.51 -2.35
N LEU A 293 18.40 -25.70 -1.56
CA LEU A 293 17.88 -25.07 -0.35
C LEU A 293 16.74 -24.10 -0.65
N PHE A 294 16.97 -23.12 -1.53
CA PHE A 294 15.99 -22.07 -1.79
C PHE A 294 14.75 -22.62 -2.50
N VAL A 295 14.87 -23.63 -3.36
CA VAL A 295 13.69 -24.28 -3.93
C VAL A 295 12.93 -25.09 -2.87
N SER A 296 13.63 -25.78 -1.96
CA SER A 296 12.95 -26.49 -0.86
C SER A 296 12.17 -25.53 0.05
N LEU A 297 12.76 -24.37 0.36
CA LEU A 297 12.08 -23.32 1.13
C LEU A 297 10.89 -22.73 0.36
N LEU A 298 11.05 -22.50 -0.95
CA LEU A 298 10.00 -21.99 -1.81
C LEU A 298 8.82 -22.99 -1.91
N GLU A 299 9.10 -24.28 -1.97
CA GLU A 299 8.09 -25.35 -1.94
C GLU A 299 7.31 -25.32 -0.61
N GLU A 300 8.00 -25.27 0.54
CA GLU A 300 7.35 -25.26 1.85
C GLU A 300 6.44 -24.04 2.04
N ILE A 301 6.87 -22.85 1.63
CA ILE A 301 6.05 -21.64 1.76
C ILE A 301 4.88 -21.60 0.76
N CYS A 302 5.04 -22.18 -0.43
CA CYS A 302 3.96 -22.33 -1.40
C CYS A 302 2.89 -23.31 -0.91
N GLU A 303 3.28 -24.38 -0.24
CA GLU A 303 2.34 -25.33 0.39
C GLU A 303 1.57 -24.67 1.54
N MET A 304 2.23 -23.81 2.33
CA MET A 304 1.59 -23.08 3.45
C MET A 304 0.59 -22.00 3.02
N THR A 305 0.74 -21.43 1.82
CA THR A 305 -0.07 -20.30 1.32
C THR A 305 -0.36 -20.46 -0.19
N PRO A 306 -1.47 -21.11 -0.58
CA PRO A 306 -1.73 -21.47 -1.98
C PRO A 306 -1.98 -20.27 -2.90
N LYS A 307 -2.44 -19.14 -2.35
CA LYS A 307 -2.57 -17.88 -3.13
C LYS A 307 -1.21 -17.40 -3.64
N VAL A 308 -0.21 -17.41 -2.76
CA VAL A 308 1.17 -17.01 -3.09
C VAL A 308 1.78 -18.01 -4.06
N ALA A 309 1.50 -19.31 -3.90
CA ALA A 309 1.94 -20.32 -4.88
C ALA A 309 1.46 -19.99 -6.31
N HIS A 310 0.19 -19.63 -6.47
CA HIS A 310 -0.34 -19.25 -7.78
C HIS A 310 0.36 -18.02 -8.37
N GLU A 311 0.57 -16.99 -7.56
CA GLU A 311 1.23 -15.75 -7.96
C GLU A 311 2.70 -15.98 -8.35
N VAL A 312 3.43 -16.77 -7.56
CA VAL A 312 4.83 -17.15 -7.84
C VAL A 312 4.95 -17.97 -9.12
N SER A 313 4.07 -18.96 -9.33
CA SER A 313 4.06 -19.74 -10.58
C SER A 313 3.77 -18.85 -11.79
N GLN A 314 2.85 -17.89 -11.67
CA GLN A 314 2.58 -16.94 -12.75
C GLN A 314 3.80 -16.06 -13.07
N TRP A 315 4.46 -15.51 -12.05
CA TRP A 315 5.66 -14.70 -12.25
C TRP A 315 6.78 -15.48 -12.94
N LEU A 316 6.99 -16.73 -12.55
CA LEU A 316 8.06 -17.56 -13.11
C LEU A 316 7.75 -18.06 -14.53
N ILE A 317 6.47 -18.28 -14.88
CA ILE A 317 6.07 -18.76 -16.21
C ILE A 317 6.03 -17.62 -17.24
N TYR A 318 5.55 -16.44 -16.83
CA TYR A 318 5.28 -15.32 -17.75
C TYR A 318 6.29 -14.18 -17.66
N ALA A 319 7.38 -14.32 -16.91
CA ALA A 319 8.46 -13.34 -16.92
C ALA A 319 9.07 -13.26 -18.33
N GLU A 320 9.06 -12.08 -18.96
CA GLU A 320 9.78 -11.82 -20.22
C GLU A 320 11.27 -11.53 -19.93
N ASP A 321 11.98 -12.46 -19.28
CA ASP A 321 13.35 -12.25 -18.79
C ASP A 321 14.31 -13.34 -19.30
N GLU A 322 15.56 -12.97 -19.64
CA GLU A 322 16.63 -13.90 -20.01
C GLU A 322 16.88 -14.98 -18.94
N ARG A 323 16.47 -14.70 -17.69
CA ARG A 323 16.51 -15.63 -16.56
C ARG A 323 15.75 -16.94 -16.80
N ASN A 324 14.73 -16.98 -17.66
CA ASN A 324 14.01 -18.21 -18.00
C ASN A 324 14.89 -19.29 -18.65
N TYR A 325 16.02 -18.89 -19.23
CA TYR A 325 16.98 -19.80 -19.87
C TYR A 325 18.04 -20.34 -18.89
N ASN A 326 17.95 -20.03 -17.60
CA ASN A 326 18.84 -20.59 -16.58
C ASN A 326 18.45 -22.06 -16.30
N MET A 327 18.99 -22.97 -17.12
CA MET A 327 18.71 -24.41 -17.09
C MET A 327 18.83 -25.04 -15.69
N PRO A 328 19.87 -24.76 -14.88
CA PRO A 328 19.95 -25.24 -13.50
C PRO A 328 18.77 -24.82 -12.62
N VAL A 329 18.28 -23.59 -12.74
CA VAL A 329 17.16 -23.08 -11.93
C VAL A 329 15.83 -23.65 -12.41
N THR A 330 15.59 -23.64 -13.71
CA THR A 330 14.37 -24.19 -14.33
C THR A 330 14.19 -25.68 -14.01
N LEU A 331 15.28 -26.45 -14.01
CA LEU A 331 15.24 -27.88 -13.67
C LEU A 331 14.76 -28.08 -12.23
N VAL A 332 15.32 -27.34 -11.26
CA VAL A 332 14.97 -27.51 -9.84
C VAL A 332 13.53 -27.03 -9.58
N LEU A 333 13.08 -25.96 -10.25
CA LEU A 333 11.70 -25.47 -10.17
C LEU A 333 10.66 -26.47 -10.69
N ILE A 334 10.98 -27.20 -11.77
CA ILE A 334 10.13 -28.24 -12.34
C ILE A 334 10.15 -29.49 -11.45
N THR A 335 11.31 -29.90 -10.94
CA THR A 335 11.41 -31.10 -10.08
C THR A 335 10.63 -30.95 -8.78
N HIS A 336 10.60 -29.74 -8.19
CA HIS A 336 9.82 -29.41 -7.00
C HIS A 336 8.37 -28.98 -7.32
N ARG A 337 7.91 -29.14 -8.57
CA ARG A 337 6.53 -28.85 -9.03
C ARG A 337 6.05 -27.41 -8.77
N ILE A 338 6.96 -26.46 -8.62
CA ILE A 338 6.64 -25.03 -8.47
C ILE A 338 6.14 -24.47 -9.80
N ILE A 339 6.66 -25.00 -10.90
CA ILE A 339 6.24 -24.69 -12.28
C ILE A 339 5.75 -25.95 -12.96
N SER A 340 4.65 -25.83 -13.70
CA SER A 340 4.13 -26.87 -14.58
C SER A 340 4.98 -26.94 -15.86
N LEU A 341 5.55 -28.13 -16.13
CA LEU A 341 6.34 -28.38 -17.35
C LEU A 341 5.53 -28.08 -18.62
N ALA A 342 4.23 -28.38 -18.63
CA ALA A 342 3.36 -28.14 -19.78
C ALA A 342 3.16 -26.64 -20.04
N ASP A 343 2.98 -25.85 -18.98
CA ASP A 343 2.77 -24.40 -19.11
C ASP A 343 4.07 -23.68 -19.47
N PHE A 344 5.20 -24.14 -18.91
CA PHE A 344 6.52 -23.64 -19.25
C PHE A 344 6.91 -23.96 -20.71
N ASP A 345 6.66 -25.17 -21.19
CA ASP A 345 6.90 -25.57 -22.58
C ASP A 345 6.02 -24.78 -23.56
N ALA A 346 4.74 -24.57 -23.23
CA ALA A 346 3.84 -23.75 -24.02
C ALA A 346 4.31 -22.28 -24.14
N GLN A 347 4.77 -21.67 -23.05
CA GLN A 347 5.32 -20.30 -23.08
C GLN A 347 6.67 -20.23 -23.81
N SER A 348 7.53 -21.23 -23.62
CA SER A 348 8.81 -21.32 -24.34
C SER A 348 8.60 -21.48 -25.85
N ALA A 349 7.60 -22.26 -26.26
CA ALA A 349 7.23 -22.40 -27.67
C ALA A 349 6.65 -21.10 -28.27
N LEU A 350 5.86 -20.34 -27.49
CA LEU A 350 5.34 -19.04 -27.92
C LEU A 350 6.45 -18.02 -28.14
N THR A 351 7.39 -17.91 -27.20
CA THR A 351 8.51 -16.96 -27.27
C THR A 351 9.47 -17.29 -28.42
N LEU A 352 9.70 -18.57 -28.75
CA LEU A 352 10.53 -18.98 -29.89
C LEU A 352 9.86 -18.75 -31.26
N ASN A 353 8.53 -18.65 -31.33
CA ASN A 353 7.78 -18.46 -32.58
C ASN A 353 7.49 -16.99 -32.89
N LEU A 354 7.96 -16.04 -32.08
CA LEU A 354 7.90 -14.62 -32.39
C LEU A 354 8.98 -14.27 -33.43
N PRO A 355 8.63 -13.77 -34.63
CA PRO A 355 9.62 -13.27 -35.58
C PRO A 355 10.28 -12.01 -34.98
N ASN A 356 11.63 -11.99 -35.01
CA ASN A 356 12.46 -10.83 -34.64
C ASN A 356 12.00 -9.53 -35.31
#